data_AF-A0A4R4G4X5-F1
#
_entry.id   AF-A0A4R4G4X5-F1
#
_cell.length_a   1.000
_cell.length_b   1.000
_cell.length_c   1.000
_cell.angle_alpha   90.00
_cell.angle_beta   90.00
_cell.angle_gamma   90.00
#
_symmetry.space_group_name_H-M   'P 1'
#
loop_
_entity.id
_entity.type
_entity.pdbx_description
1 polymer ?
#
loop_
_entity_poly.entity_id
_entity_poly.type
_entity_poly.pdbx_seq_one_letter_code
_entity_poly.pdbx_strand_id
1 'polypeptide(L)'
;MKKAVALRYDREKENAPRVVASGKGSSAENIIKVAELHNLPIRRDEDLVELLSKVEIDREIPEKLYVAVAEVFRFIYALTNKPK
;
A
#
# COMPACT_ATOMS: atom_id res chain seq x y z
N MET A 1 5.30 17.28 -3.47
CA MET A 1 5.76 16.79 -2.14
C MET A 1 5.57 15.28 -2.11
N LYS A 2 6.57 14.51 -1.64
CA LYS A 2 6.51 13.04 -1.62
C LYS A 2 5.36 12.55 -0.74
N LYS A 3 4.66 11.50 -1.17
CA LYS A 3 3.59 10.82 -0.41
C LYS A 3 3.89 9.31 -0.35
N ALA A 4 3.41 8.65 0.69
CA ALA A 4 3.49 7.20 0.84
C ALA A 4 2.28 6.68 1.60
N VAL A 5 1.82 5.49 1.24
CA VAL A 5 0.74 4.74 1.90
C VAL A 5 1.19 3.30 2.06
N ALA A 6 0.96 2.72 3.24
CA ALA A 6 1.22 1.33 3.54
C ALA A 6 -0.09 0.58 3.78
N LEU A 7 -0.20 -0.60 3.20
CA LEU A 7 -1.37 -1.47 3.32
C LEU A 7 -1.02 -2.75 4.09
N ARG A 8 -1.98 -3.26 4.84
CA ARG A 8 -1.96 -4.60 5.43
C ARG A 8 -3.21 -5.36 4.98
N TYR A 9 -3.09 -6.67 4.81
CA TYR A 9 -4.24 -7.53 4.62
C TYR A 9 -4.03 -8.89 5.29
N ASP A 10 -4.78 -9.15 6.36
CA ASP A 10 -4.91 -10.48 6.97
C ASP A 10 -6.18 -11.15 6.44
N ARG A 11 -6.02 -12.10 5.50
CA ARG A 11 -7.14 -12.78 4.83
C ARG A 11 -8.01 -13.63 5.77
N GLU A 12 -7.50 -14.00 6.93
CA GLU A 12 -8.23 -14.83 7.90
C GLU A 12 -9.09 -13.98 8.84
N LYS A 13 -8.79 -12.68 8.96
CA LYS A 13 -9.41 -11.79 9.95
C LYS A 13 -10.09 -10.56 9.36
N GLU A 14 -9.71 -10.16 8.16
CA GLU A 14 -10.14 -8.91 7.52
C GLU A 14 -10.90 -9.21 6.23
N ASN A 15 -11.99 -8.49 5.98
CA ASN A 15 -12.77 -8.61 4.75
C ASN A 15 -12.09 -7.89 3.58
N ALA A 16 -11.33 -6.84 3.88
CA ALA A 16 -10.60 -6.04 2.91
C ALA A 16 -9.26 -5.56 3.48
N PRO A 17 -8.29 -5.20 2.62
CA PRO A 17 -7.06 -4.56 3.07
C PRO A 17 -7.31 -3.26 3.82
N ARG A 18 -6.37 -2.88 4.69
CA ARG A 18 -6.44 -1.69 5.54
C ARG A 18 -5.24 -0.78 5.30
N VAL A 19 -5.45 0.53 5.39
CA VAL A 19 -4.35 1.49 5.48
C VAL A 19 -3.77 1.46 6.89
N VAL A 20 -2.49 1.12 7.02
CA VAL A 20 -1.79 1.09 8.32
C VAL A 20 -0.82 2.26 8.49
N ALA A 21 -0.47 2.95 7.40
CA ALA A 21 0.26 4.21 7.44
C ALA A 21 -0.05 5.06 6.21
N SER A 22 -0.09 6.37 6.38
CA SER A 22 -0.20 7.35 5.29
C SER A 22 0.56 8.61 5.69
N GLY A 23 1.33 9.19 4.77
CA GLY A 23 2.19 10.32 5.11
C GLY A 23 2.61 11.13 3.90
N LYS A 24 3.10 12.35 4.16
CA LYS A 24 3.66 13.28 3.18
C LYS A 24 4.98 13.88 3.69
N GLY A 25 5.84 14.30 2.78
CA GLY A 25 7.16 14.86 3.11
C GLY A 25 7.98 13.89 3.97
N SER A 26 8.50 14.36 5.10
CA SER A 26 9.32 13.57 6.03
C SER A 26 8.61 12.30 6.55
N SER A 27 7.30 12.35 6.76
CA SER A 27 6.54 11.17 7.18
C SER A 27 6.50 10.10 6.09
N ALA A 28 6.38 10.50 4.81
CA ALA A 28 6.43 9.56 3.69
C ALA A 28 7.83 8.93 3.55
N GLU A 29 8.88 9.71 3.77
CA GLU A 29 10.26 9.21 3.77
C GLU A 29 10.50 8.18 4.86
N ASN A 30 9.98 8.42 6.08
CA ASN A 30 10.06 7.47 7.17
C ASN A 30 9.30 6.17 6.88
N ILE A 31 8.09 6.24 6.30
CA ILE A 31 7.32 5.05 5.90
C ILE A 31 8.12 4.20 4.93
N ILE A 32 8.71 4.83 3.90
CA ILE A 32 9.52 4.14 2.89
C ILE A 32 10.77 3.51 3.54
N LYS A 33 11.46 4.25 4.40
CA LYS A 33 12.66 3.74 5.10
C LYS A 33 12.35 2.52 5.95
N VAL A 34 11.23 2.54 6.69
CA VAL A 34 10.78 1.37 7.48
C VAL A 34 10.44 0.20 6.57
N ALA A 35 9.73 0.43 5.46
CA ALA A 35 9.43 -0.62 4.49
C ALA A 35 10.71 -1.27 3.91
N GLU A 36 11.73 -0.47 3.57
CA GLU A 36 13.03 -0.96 3.11
C GLU A 36 13.75 -1.79 4.17
N LEU A 37 13.80 -1.32 5.43
CA LEU A 37 14.42 -2.04 6.55
C LEU A 37 13.79 -3.42 6.80
N HIS A 38 12.49 -3.55 6.56
CA HIS A 38 11.74 -4.79 6.71
C HIS A 38 11.60 -5.60 5.41
N ASN A 39 12.31 -5.21 4.34
CA ASN A 39 12.24 -5.84 3.02
C ASN A 39 10.80 -5.96 2.46
N LEU A 40 9.95 -4.98 2.75
CA LEU A 40 8.60 -4.93 2.21
C LEU A 40 8.63 -4.47 0.75
N PRO A 41 7.80 -5.03 -0.14
CA PRO A 41 7.68 -4.57 -1.52
C PRO A 41 7.23 -3.10 -1.60
N ILE A 42 7.95 -2.29 -2.38
CA ILE A 42 7.61 -0.87 -2.59
C ILE A 42 7.29 -0.65 -4.06
N ARG A 43 6.08 -0.16 -4.32
CA ARG A 43 5.61 0.28 -5.64
C ARG A 43 5.61 1.80 -5.69
N ARG A 44 6.24 2.38 -6.72
CA ARG A 44 6.15 3.81 -7.03
C ARG A 44 5.07 4.02 -8.08
N ASP A 45 4.00 4.70 -7.69
CA ASP A 45 2.84 4.97 -8.54
C ASP A 45 2.08 6.16 -7.96
N GLU A 46 2.12 7.31 -8.64
CA GLU A 46 1.58 8.57 -8.09
C GLU A 46 0.05 8.55 -7.98
N ASP A 47 -0.63 7.95 -8.96
CA ASP A 47 -2.08 7.87 -9.00
C ASP A 47 -2.61 6.95 -7.88
N LEU A 48 -1.98 5.78 -7.69
CA LEU A 48 -2.36 4.89 -6.59
C LEU A 48 -2.13 5.53 -5.23
N VAL A 49 -1.00 6.20 -5.04
CA VAL A 49 -0.71 6.89 -3.78
C VAL A 49 -1.72 8.00 -3.53
N GLU A 50 -2.08 8.79 -4.54
CA GLU A 50 -3.07 9.86 -4.39
C GLU A 50 -4.44 9.31 -3.99
N LEU A 51 -4.91 8.23 -4.65
CA LEU A 51 -6.19 7.60 -4.35
C LEU A 51 -6.21 6.98 -2.95
N LEU A 52 -5.19 6.18 -2.61
CA LEU A 52 -5.13 5.45 -1.35
C LEU A 52 -4.87 6.37 -0.16
N SER A 53 -4.19 7.50 -0.37
CA SER A 53 -3.91 8.47 0.71
C SER A 53 -5.15 9.17 1.25
N LYS A 54 -6.29 9.05 0.56
CA LYS A 54 -7.60 9.58 0.98
C LYS A 54 -8.31 8.68 1.99
N VAL A 55 -7.84 7.46 2.19
CA VAL A 55 -8.37 6.53 3.19
C VAL A 55 -7.71 6.83 4.53
N GLU A 56 -8.52 6.92 5.58
CA GLU A 56 -8.02 7.13 6.94
C GLU A 56 -7.14 5.96 7.40
N ILE A 57 -6.15 6.27 8.22
CA ILE A 57 -5.34 5.24 8.88
C ILE A 57 -6.24 4.36 9.74
N ASP A 58 -5.92 3.08 9.78
CA ASP A 58 -6.67 2.03 10.45
C ASP A 58 -8.11 1.88 9.94
N ARG A 59 -8.38 2.22 8.67
CA ARG A 59 -9.64 1.88 7.98
C ARG A 59 -9.43 0.91 6.83
N GLU A 60 -10.41 0.04 6.65
CA GLU A 60 -10.49 -0.83 5.48
C GLU A 60 -10.65 0.01 4.22
N ILE A 61 -10.10 -0.48 3.11
CA ILE A 61 -10.24 0.15 1.82
C ILE A 61 -11.72 0.10 1.42
N PRO A 62 -12.34 1.24 1.06
CA PRO A 62 -13.71 1.25 0.58
C PRO A 62 -13.82 0.60 -0.81
N GLU A 63 -14.96 -0.03 -1.09
CA GLU A 63 -15.21 -0.77 -2.35
C GLU A 63 -14.86 0.02 -3.62
N LYS A 64 -15.14 1.32 -3.63
CA LYS A 64 -14.82 2.23 -4.75
C LYS A 64 -13.33 2.29 -5.11
N LEU A 65 -12.44 1.84 -4.22
CA LEU A 65 -10.99 1.79 -4.41
C LEU A 65 -10.45 0.37 -4.62
N TYR A 66 -11.30 -0.64 -4.75
CA TYR A 66 -10.86 -2.03 -4.96
C TYR A 66 -10.06 -2.22 -6.24
N VAL A 67 -10.37 -1.48 -7.30
CA VAL A 67 -9.58 -1.50 -8.54
C VAL A 67 -8.14 -1.04 -8.28
N ALA A 68 -7.95 0.03 -7.49
CA ALA A 68 -6.62 0.52 -7.12
C ALA A 68 -5.85 -0.49 -6.26
N VAL A 69 -6.53 -1.22 -5.38
CA VAL A 69 -5.92 -2.28 -4.56
C VAL A 69 -5.58 -3.52 -5.38
N ALA A 70 -6.42 -3.89 -6.35
CA ALA A 70 -6.14 -5.01 -7.25
C ALA A 70 -4.83 -4.79 -8.03
N GLU A 71 -4.52 -3.56 -8.40
CA GLU A 71 -3.23 -3.17 -9.00
C GLU A 71 -2.04 -3.44 -8.06
N VAL A 72 -2.19 -3.16 -6.77
CA VAL A 72 -1.16 -3.49 -5.75
C VAL A 72 -0.96 -5.00 -5.65
N PHE A 73 -2.05 -5.79 -5.63
CA PHE A 73 -1.95 -7.24 -5.61
C PHE A 73 -1.33 -7.82 -6.89
N ARG A 74 -1.66 -7.25 -8.06
CA ARG A 74 -1.04 -7.63 -9.33
C ARG A 74 0.47 -7.43 -9.30
N PHE A 75 0.93 -6.31 -8.74
CA PHE A 75 2.35 -6.05 -8.53
C PHE A 75 3.00 -7.10 -7.61
N ILE A 76 2.40 -7.42 -6.46
CA ILE A 76 2.92 -8.43 -5.53
C ILE A 76 2.96 -9.82 -6.19
N TYR A 77 1.92 -10.18 -6.94
CA TYR A 77 1.85 -11.45 -7.66
C TYR A 77 2.96 -11.56 -8.72
N ALA A 78 3.21 -10.49 -9.47
CA ALA A 78 4.27 -10.44 -10.48
C ALA A 78 5.68 -10.55 -9.88
N LEU A 79 5.89 -10.04 -8.66
CA LEU A 79 7.15 -10.22 -7.93
C LEU A 79 7.35 -11.67 -7.48
N THR A 80 6.27 -12.33 -7.04
CA THR A 80 6.31 -13.69 -6.48
C THR A 80 6.41 -14.76 -7.56
N ASN A 81 5.80 -14.53 -8.73
CA ASN A 81 5.73 -15.50 -9.83
C ASN A 81 6.77 -15.25 -10.95
N LYS A 82 7.87 -14.55 -10.67
CA LYS A 82 8.99 -14.58 -11.62
C LYS A 82 9.49 -16.02 -11.74
N PRO A 83 9.46 -16.66 -12.93
CA PRO A 83 10.13 -17.93 -13.10
C PRO A 83 11.60 -17.74 -12.74
N LYS A 84 12.11 -18.59 -11.85
CA LYS A 84 13.53 -18.65 -11.52
C LYS A 84 14.35 -19.02 -12.75
#